data_AF-A0A3N5VL79-F1
#
_entry.id   AF-A0A3N5VL79-F1
#
_cell.length_a   1.000
_cell.length_b   1.000
_cell.length_c   1.000
_cell.angle_alpha   90.00
_cell.angle_beta   90.00
_cell.angle_gamma   90.00
#
_symmetry.space_group_name_H-M   'P 1'
#
loop_
_entity.id
_entity.type
_entity.pdbx_description
1 polymer ?
#
loop_
_entity_poly.entity_id
_entity_poly.type
_entity_poly.pdbx_seq_one_letter_code
_entity_poly.pdbx_strand_id
1 'polypeptide(L)' 'MIVFIDETGVCTRSHRVRTWAPRGETPVIRETFGRKSLSVIGAISLWRILFRIHAGAIKAPQVVDFLKVL' A
#
# COMPACT_ATOMS: atom_id res chain seq x y z
N MET A 1 25.61 -8.26 -5.34
CA MET A 1 24.20 -8.61 -5.63
C MET A 1 23.41 -7.31 -5.61
N ILE A 2 22.65 -7.01 -6.67
CA ILE A 2 21.81 -5.81 -6.70
C ILE A 2 20.48 -6.16 -6.03
N VAL A 3 20.02 -5.30 -5.13
CA VAL A 3 18.72 -5.41 -4.44
C VAL A 3 17.98 -4.11 -4.66
N PHE A 4 16.78 -4.20 -5.22
CA PHE A 4 15.87 -3.07 -5.41
C PHE A 4 14.97 -2.95 -4.19
N ILE A 5 14.85 -1.75 -3.63
CA ILE A 5 14.04 -1.48 -2.44
C ILE A 5 13.06 -0.36 -2.78
N ASP A 6 11.79 -0.54 -2.40
CA ASP A 6 10.74 0.45 -2.61
C ASP A 6 9.69 0.42 -1.50
N GLU A 7 8.96 1.52 -1.36
CA GLU A 7 7.86 1.68 -0.42
C GLU A 7 6.53 1.92 -1.14
N THR A 8 5.48 1.20 -0.73
CA THR A 8 4.14 1.34 -1.28
C THR A 8 3.13 1.64 -0.18
N GLY A 9 2.33 2.70 -0.36
CA GLY A 9 1.20 3.04 0.50
C GLY A 9 -0.11 2.48 -0.05
N VAL A 10 -0.90 1.83 0.82
CA VAL A 10 -2.25 1.34 0.54
C VAL A 10 -3.22 2.03 1.48
N CYS A 11 -4.34 2.52 0.95
CA CYS A 11 -5.38 3.12 1.77
C CYS A 11 -6.75 2.51 1.44
N THR A 12 -7.63 2.47 2.42
CA THR A 12 -9.00 1.95 2.27
C THR A 12 -9.93 2.91 1.52
N ARG A 13 -9.41 4.03 1.01
CA ARG A 13 -10.21 4.94 0.18
C ARG A 13 -10.47 4.28 -1.17
N SER A 14 -11.73 4.29 -1.60
CA SER A 14 -12.04 3.77 -2.93
C SER A 14 -11.46 4.72 -3.98
N HIS A 15 -10.99 4.13 -5.09
CA HIS A 15 -10.67 4.92 -6.26
C HIS A 15 -11.98 5.44 -6.86
N ARG A 16 -12.25 6.74 -6.66
CA ARG A 16 -13.44 7.43 -7.20
C ARG A 16 -13.25 7.70 -8.70
N VAL A 17 -13.44 6.66 -9.51
CA VAL A 17 -13.38 6.70 -10.97
C VAL A 17 -14.73 6.35 -11.59
N ARG A 18 -14.79 6.33 -12.93
CA ARG A 18 -15.98 5.91 -13.68
C ARG A 18 -16.46 4.56 -13.15
N THR A 19 -17.72 4.53 -12.71
CA THR A 19 -18.39 3.33 -12.19
C THR A 19 -19.71 3.12 -12.92
N TRP A 20 -20.38 2.01 -12.64
CA TRP A 20 -21.62 1.59 -13.29
C TRP A 20 -22.83 1.91 -12.41
N ALA A 21 -23.92 2.33 -13.04
CA ALA A 21 -25.24 2.50 -12.43
C ALA A 21 -26.33 2.14 -13.44
N PRO A 22 -27.54 1.80 -12.98
CA PRO A 22 -28.71 1.75 -13.84
C PRO A 22 -28.91 3.06 -14.62
N ARG A 23 -29.48 2.95 -15.82
CA ARG A 23 -29.71 4.11 -16.68
C ARG A 23 -30.70 5.07 -15.99
N GLY A 24 -30.26 6.31 -15.78
CA GLY A 24 -31.05 7.34 -15.10
C GLY A 24 -30.82 7.42 -13.60
N GLU A 25 -29.94 6.60 -13.02
CA GLU A 25 -29.60 6.62 -11.60
C GLU A 25 -28.17 7.10 -11.36
N THR A 26 -27.98 7.91 -10.32
CA THR A 26 -26.64 8.31 -9.88
C THR A 26 -25.98 7.15 -9.12
N PRO A 27 -24.78 6.68 -9.53
CA PRO A 27 -24.09 5.62 -8.81
C PRO A 27 -23.77 6.03 -7.37
N VAL A 28 -24.22 5.22 -6.41
CA VAL A 28 -23.86 5.39 -4.99
C VAL A 28 -22.73 4.42 -4.64
N ILE A 29 -21.53 4.96 -4.43
CA ILE A 29 -20.37 4.20 -3.98
C ILE A 29 -20.43 4.06 -2.45
N ARG A 30 -20.54 2.83 -1.95
CA ARG A 30 -20.42 2.55 -0.52
C ARG A 30 -18.94 2.48 -0.16
N GLU A 31 -18.45 3.47 0.56
CA GLU A 31 -17.09 3.47 1.10
C GLU A 31 -17.10 3.32 2.62
N THR A 32 -16.16 2.54 3.13
CA THR A 32 -15.86 2.51 4.55
C THR A 32 -14.99 3.74 4.84
N PHE A 33 -15.60 4.84 5.30
CA PHE A 33 -14.96 6.14 5.60
C PHE A 33 -13.79 6.10 6.62
N GLY A 34 -13.34 4.92 7.05
CA GLY A 34 -12.14 4.78 7.86
C GLY A 34 -10.91 5.22 7.07
N ARG A 35 -10.18 6.22 7.57
CA ARG A 35 -8.87 6.62 7.04
C ARG A 35 -7.79 5.65 7.54
N LYS A 36 -7.95 4.35 7.25
CA LYS A 36 -6.95 3.34 7.57
C LYS A 36 -5.95 3.28 6.41
N SER A 37 -4.69 3.53 6.72
CA SER A 37 -3.59 3.37 5.79
C SER A 37 -2.66 2.25 6.25
N LEU A 38 -2.16 1.50 5.29
CA LEU A 38 -1.12 0.51 5.43
C LEU A 38 0.03 0.97 4.54
N SER A 39 1.25 0.75 5.00
CA SER A 39 2.44 0.97 4.17
C SER A 39 3.25 -0.32 4.15
N VAL A 40 3.85 -0.60 3.00
CA VAL A 40 4.64 -1.79 2.75
C VAL A 40 6.02 -1.32 2.32
N ILE A 41 7.07 -1.89 2.92
CA ILE A 41 8.44 -1.78 2.41
C ILE A 41 8.83 -3.13 1.84
N GLY A 42 9.34 -3.13 0.62
CA GLY A 42 9.71 -4.33 -0.12
C GLY A 42 11.14 -4.24 -0.62
N ALA A 43 11.81 -5.39 -0.69
CA ALA A 43 13.11 -5.56 -1.30
C ALA A 43 13.12 -6.80 -2.18
N ILE A 44 13.64 -6.64 -3.40
CA ILE A 44 13.69 -7.68 -4.42
C ILE A 44 15.10 -7.80 -4.96
N SER A 45 15.60 -9.03 -4.99
CA SER A 45 16.80 -9.44 -5.72
C SER A 45 16.46 -10.57 -6.68
N LEU A 46 17.43 -11.02 -7.48
CA LEU A 46 17.22 -12.09 -8.46
C LEU A 46 16.66 -13.39 -7.84
N TRP A 47 16.95 -13.66 -6.56
CA TRP A 47 16.62 -14.93 -5.90
C TRP A 47 15.78 -14.79 -4.62
N ARG A 48 15.57 -13.57 -4.12
CA ARG A 48 14.90 -13.31 -2.83
C ARG A 48 14.00 -12.10 -2.89
N ILE A 49 12.85 -12.23 -2.24
CA ILE A 49 11.88 -11.17 -2.03
C ILE A 49 11.63 -11.07 -0.52
N LEU A 50 11.87 -9.90 0.07
CA LEU A 50 11.54 -9.58 1.45
C LEU A 50 10.53 -8.43 1.45
N PHE A 51 9.52 -8.49 2.30
CA PHE A 51 8.61 -7.37 2.51
C PHE A 51 8.13 -7.32 3.95
N ARG A 52 7.78 -6.13 4.41
CA ARG A 52 7.13 -5.90 5.70
C ARG A 52 5.96 -4.96 5.54
N ILE A 53 4.92 -5.22 6.31
CA ILE A 53 3.68 -4.44 6.32
C ILE A 53 3.62 -3.68 7.66
N HIS A 54 3.39 -2.38 7.58
CA HIS A 54 3.23 -1.48 8.70
C HIS A 54 1.85 -0.82 8.67
N ALA A 55 1.26 -0.64 9.85
CA ALA A 55 0.08 0.20 9.98
C ALA A 55 0.50 1.67 9.99
N GLY A 56 -0.08 2.48 9.10
CA GLY A 56 0.31 3.88 8.91
C GLY A 56 1.58 4.05 8.09
N ALA A 57 2.13 5.27 8.11
CA ALA A 57 3.33 5.63 7.34
C ALA A 57 4.60 5.02 7.95
N ILE A 58 5.53 4.64 7.06
CA ILE A 58 6.85 4.12 7.46
C ILE A 58 7.71 5.30 7.91
N LYS A 59 8.42 5.11 9.03
CA LYS A 59 9.34 6.08 9.61
C LYS A 59 10.77 5.54 9.56
N ALA A 60 11.74 6.44 9.66
CA ALA A 60 13.17 6.10 9.63
C ALA A 60 13.57 4.88 10.49
N PRO A 61 13.07 4.68 11.73
CA PRO A 61 13.43 3.50 12.51
C PRO A 61 13.03 2.17 11.86
N GLN A 62 11.85 2.13 11.24
CA GLN A 62 11.33 0.92 10.57
C GLN A 62 12.15 0.59 9.31
N VAL A 63 12.63 1.60 8.60
CA VAL A 63 13.53 1.43 7.45
C VAL A 63 14.86 0.87 7.91
N VAL A 64 15.46 1.43 8.97
CA VAL A 64 16.72 0.93 9.53
C VAL A 64 16.59 -0.52 9.98
N ASP A 65 15.50 -0.86 10.66
CA ASP A 65 15.26 -2.23 11.11
C ASP A 65 14.96 -3.21 9.97
N PHE A 66 14.43 -2.73 8.85
CA PHE A 66 14.28 -3.53 7.64
C PHE A 66 15.64 -3.80 6.98
N LEU A 67 16.50 -2.79 6.88
CA LEU A 67 17.85 -2.92 6.31
C LEU A 67 18.77 -3.85 7.11
N LYS A 68 18.59 -3.95 8.44
CA LYS A 68 19.33 -4.90 9.28
C LYS A 68 19.03 -6.37 8.98
N VAL A 69 17.86 -6.66 8.37
CA VAL A 69 17.37 -8.01 8.10
C VAL A 69 17.49 -8.38 6.62
N LEU A 70 17.93 -7.43 5.80
CA LEU A 70 18.19 -7.58 4.37
C LEU A 70 19.42 -8.46 4.12
#